data_AF-A0A5R8M5Y7-F1
#
_entry.id   AF-A0A5R8M5Y7-F1
#
_cell.length_a   1.000
_cell.length_b   1.000
_cell.length_c   1.000
_cell.angle_alpha   90.00
_cell.angle_beta   90.00
_cell.angle_gamma   90.00
#
_symmetry.space_group_name_H-M   'P 1'
#
loop_
_entity.id
_entity.type
_entity.pdbx_description
1 polymer ?
#
loop_
_entity_poly.entity_id
_entity_poly.type
_entity_poly.pdbx_seq_one_letter_code
_entity_poly.pdbx_strand_id
1 'polypeptide(L)'
;MKTYTYTVRVMLTVFLAACSKSATEPLEIETPTNTQADYTILLEASGSLTMARLQATGDDLTLKASELEFPLFSDSEITFANNNSFSFYEVTETCNGKVLLFDFNTGNYKLIDTFLNLDACNLEVTSVSHDSANVFLTFTKSEIGKEDSHFVRIIDQNDTDNQVDIPLDLKPLQSIPSQGKLFVLTLDTTITDENGISVIEIGQQSVVYEKLVGFNAKKIFKDPDGDIVISYPELHTTVNRNTFEEAYTQYGENIRPNLYQSVYATFDTFGKLYYTMNMDDGGEKNPAVYDFQANKATLYLFENFLSNEQITQLHIKSATAIAYDLEHDYIVIGYAKTNGTDGGILRITPTPDFRYIDAIDLEGVPRAIIVQ
;
A
#
# COMPACT_ATOMS: atom_id res chain seq x y z
N MET A 1 34.49 -75.85 17.82
CA MET A 1 35.78 -76.03 18.50
C MET A 1 36.82 -75.18 17.77
N LYS A 2 37.39 -74.18 18.46
CA LYS A 2 38.66 -73.46 18.22
C LYS A 2 38.73 -72.50 17.02
N THR A 3 38.62 -71.17 17.21
CA THR A 3 39.59 -70.13 17.65
C THR A 3 40.61 -69.64 16.60
N TYR A 4 40.42 -68.35 16.22
CA TYR A 4 41.35 -67.27 15.86
C TYR A 4 42.60 -67.51 15.01
N THR A 5 42.79 -66.66 13.99
CA THR A 5 44.04 -65.89 13.86
C THR A 5 43.80 -64.56 13.12
N TYR A 6 44.11 -63.46 13.79
CA TYR A 6 44.24 -62.12 13.22
C TYR A 6 45.38 -62.08 12.21
N THR A 7 45.14 -61.52 11.03
CA THR A 7 46.22 -60.96 10.20
C THR A 7 45.87 -59.52 9.85
N VAL A 8 46.53 -58.62 10.56
CA VAL A 8 46.60 -57.20 10.23
C VAL A 8 47.45 -57.06 8.97
N ARG A 9 46.85 -56.61 7.87
CA ARG A 9 47.56 -55.95 6.78
C ARG A 9 46.99 -54.55 6.63
N VAL A 10 47.70 -53.60 7.24
CA VAL A 10 47.63 -52.19 6.90
C VAL A 10 48.12 -52.08 5.46
N MET A 11 47.22 -51.81 4.52
CA MET A 11 47.61 -51.20 3.25
C MET A 11 46.70 -49.99 3.01
N LEU A 12 47.36 -48.86 3.21
CA LEU A 12 47.01 -47.50 2.84
C LEU A 12 46.40 -47.47 1.42
N THR A 13 45.09 -47.27 1.31
CA THR A 13 44.46 -46.76 0.10
C THR A 13 43.85 -45.41 0.41
N VAL A 14 44.46 -44.41 -0.23
CA VAL A 14 44.07 -43.02 -0.32
C VAL A 14 42.57 -42.92 -0.59
N PHE A 15 41.79 -42.45 0.39
CA PHE A 15 40.50 -41.84 0.09
C PHE A 15 40.80 -40.56 -0.67
N LEU A 16 40.72 -40.63 -1.99
CA LEU A 16 40.48 -39.44 -2.79
C LEU A 16 39.14 -38.87 -2.30
N ALA A 17 39.21 -37.69 -1.69
CA ALA A 17 38.05 -36.85 -1.45
C ALA A 17 37.36 -36.62 -2.81
N ALA A 18 36.31 -37.40 -3.08
CA ALA A 18 35.31 -37.03 -4.06
C ALA A 18 34.47 -35.92 -3.41
N CYS A 19 34.93 -34.68 -3.55
CA CYS A 19 34.00 -33.56 -3.59
C CYS A 19 33.08 -33.81 -4.78
N SER A 20 31.89 -34.35 -4.54
CA SER A 20 30.79 -34.17 -5.48
C SER A 20 30.46 -32.69 -5.48
N LYS A 21 31.17 -31.92 -6.33
CA LYS A 21 30.58 -30.72 -6.89
C LYS A 21 29.32 -31.22 -7.59
N SER A 22 28.15 -31.06 -6.97
CA SER A 22 26.94 -30.95 -7.76
C SER A 22 27.20 -29.73 -8.64
N ALA A 23 27.48 -29.98 -9.91
CA ALA A 23 27.32 -28.96 -10.92
C ALA A 23 25.84 -28.62 -10.90
N THR A 24 25.49 -27.60 -10.12
CA THR A 24 24.26 -26.86 -10.35
C THR A 24 24.49 -26.23 -11.72
N GLU A 25 23.85 -26.79 -12.73
CA GLU A 25 23.68 -26.09 -14.00
C GLU A 25 23.18 -24.68 -13.65
N PRO A 26 23.75 -23.61 -14.23
CA PRO A 26 23.18 -22.29 -14.05
C PRO A 26 21.72 -22.41 -14.47
N LEU A 27 20.79 -22.00 -13.59
CA LEU A 27 19.46 -21.62 -14.04
C LEU A 27 19.69 -20.65 -15.20
N GLU A 28 19.32 -21.05 -16.42
CA GLU A 28 19.19 -20.12 -17.52
C GLU A 28 18.25 -19.03 -17.00
N ILE A 29 18.82 -17.85 -16.76
CA ILE A 29 18.04 -16.63 -16.59
C ILE A 29 17.37 -16.47 -17.95
N GLU A 30 16.12 -16.90 -18.06
CA GLU A 30 15.29 -16.52 -19.21
C GLU A 30 15.41 -15.01 -19.33
N THR A 31 15.93 -14.57 -20.46
CA THR A 31 16.01 -13.15 -20.76
C THR A 31 14.58 -12.64 -20.71
N PRO A 32 14.25 -11.58 -19.93
CA PRO A 32 12.88 -11.10 -19.85
C PRO A 32 12.38 -10.93 -21.28
N THR A 33 11.27 -11.61 -21.58
CA THR A 33 10.64 -11.51 -22.88
C THR A 33 10.44 -10.02 -23.16
N ASN A 34 10.75 -9.59 -24.38
CA ASN A 34 10.56 -8.21 -24.82
C ASN A 34 9.06 -7.97 -25.03
N THR A 35 8.30 -8.08 -23.94
CA THR A 35 6.89 -7.83 -23.79
C THR A 35 6.72 -6.37 -23.40
N GLN A 36 5.60 -5.81 -23.80
CA GLN A 36 5.26 -4.43 -23.56
C GLN A 36 4.58 -4.34 -22.20
N ALA A 37 5.05 -3.46 -21.32
CA ALA A 37 4.32 -3.08 -20.11
C ALA A 37 3.67 -1.72 -20.29
N ASP A 38 2.45 -1.56 -19.78
CA ASP A 38 1.75 -0.29 -19.74
C ASP A 38 1.50 0.11 -18.28
N TYR A 39 1.86 1.35 -17.94
CA TYR A 39 1.65 1.91 -16.60
C TYR A 39 0.74 3.12 -16.70
N THR A 40 -0.22 3.22 -15.77
CA THR A 40 -0.98 4.45 -15.55
C THR A 40 -0.52 5.10 -14.25
N ILE A 41 -0.10 6.36 -14.34
CA ILE A 41 0.44 7.12 -13.21
C ILE A 41 -0.58 8.17 -12.80
N LEU A 42 -1.01 8.14 -11.54
CA LEU A 42 -1.75 9.25 -10.94
C LEU A 42 -0.74 10.30 -10.49
N LEU A 43 -0.89 11.52 -10.99
CA LEU A 43 0.00 12.65 -10.74
C LEU A 43 -0.72 13.74 -9.96
N GLU A 44 0.01 14.38 -9.05
CA GLU A 44 -0.38 15.65 -8.44
C GLU A 44 0.35 16.78 -9.17
N ALA A 45 -0.41 17.73 -9.72
CA ALA A 45 0.13 18.92 -10.36
C ALA A 45 -0.74 20.14 -10.02
N SER A 46 -0.12 21.17 -9.44
CA SER A 46 -0.79 22.45 -9.12
C SER A 46 -2.07 22.28 -8.28
N GLY A 47 -2.08 21.34 -7.32
CA GLY A 47 -3.22 21.06 -6.44
C GLY A 47 -4.38 20.31 -7.09
N SER A 48 -4.19 19.79 -8.30
CA SER A 48 -5.16 18.93 -9.01
C SER A 48 -4.54 17.58 -9.32
N LEU A 49 -5.40 16.56 -9.42
CA LEU A 49 -5.00 15.23 -9.85
C LEU A 49 -5.12 15.09 -11.38
N THR A 50 -4.09 14.52 -11.99
CA THR A 50 -4.03 14.21 -13.42
C THR A 50 -3.49 12.79 -13.64
N MET A 51 -3.49 12.31 -14.88
CA MET A 51 -2.92 11.01 -15.22
C MET A 51 -1.91 11.13 -16.35
N ALA A 52 -0.88 10.30 -16.29
CA ALA A 52 0.01 10.01 -17.41
C ALA A 52 0.00 8.50 -17.71
N ARG A 53 0.11 8.14 -18.98
CA ARG A 53 0.30 6.74 -19.39
C ARG A 53 1.72 6.56 -19.93
N LEU A 54 2.36 5.50 -19.46
CA LEU A 54 3.69 5.10 -19.88
C LEU A 54 3.64 3.74 -20.54
N GLN A 55 4.49 3.58 -21.55
CA GLN A 55 4.77 2.30 -22.18
C GLN A 55 6.25 1.98 -21.98
N ALA A 56 6.49 0.78 -21.48
CA ALA A 56 7.80 0.17 -21.46
C ALA A 56 7.96 -0.77 -22.66
N THR A 57 9.03 -0.58 -23.43
CA THR A 57 9.47 -1.53 -24.46
C THR A 57 10.92 -1.90 -24.18
N GLY A 58 11.14 -3.07 -23.58
CA GLY A 58 12.46 -3.42 -23.04
C GLY A 58 12.93 -2.42 -21.98
N ASP A 59 14.08 -1.79 -22.24
CA ASP A 59 14.75 -0.86 -21.32
C ASP A 59 14.38 0.61 -21.58
N ASP A 60 13.33 0.89 -22.36
CA ASP A 60 12.89 2.27 -22.64
C ASP A 60 11.44 2.53 -22.17
N LEU A 61 11.28 3.54 -21.32
CA LEU A 61 10.02 4.16 -20.92
C LEU A 61 9.67 5.33 -21.85
N THR A 62 8.43 5.34 -22.35
CA THR A 62 7.93 6.43 -23.20
C THR A 62 6.54 6.88 -22.77
N LEU A 63 6.26 8.18 -22.91
CA LEU A 63 4.93 8.74 -22.70
C LEU A 63 4.01 8.37 -23.86
N LYS A 64 2.81 7.88 -23.53
CA LYS A 64 1.71 7.67 -24.46
C LYS A 64 0.73 8.81 -24.39
N ALA A 65 0.06 9.09 -25.53
CA ALA A 65 -1.16 9.88 -25.51
C ALA A 65 -2.18 9.17 -24.61
N SER A 66 -2.70 9.88 -23.60
CA SER A 66 -3.71 9.30 -22.72
C SER A 66 -5.08 9.38 -23.39
N GLU A 67 -5.74 8.23 -23.55
CA GLU A 67 -7.18 8.17 -23.86
C GLU A 67 -8.02 8.19 -22.57
N LEU A 68 -7.39 8.04 -21.40
CA LEU A 68 -8.03 8.10 -20.10
C LEU A 68 -7.97 9.54 -19.59
N GLU A 69 -9.13 10.15 -19.36
CA GLU A 69 -9.24 11.47 -18.73
C GLU A 69 -9.56 11.30 -17.24
N PHE A 70 -8.76 11.94 -16.38
CA PHE A 70 -9.08 12.00 -14.96
C PHE A 70 -10.08 13.13 -14.75
N PRO A 71 -11.21 12.90 -14.07
CA PRO A 71 -12.17 13.97 -13.82
C PRO A 71 -11.54 15.06 -12.97
N LEU A 72 -11.95 16.31 -13.20
CA LEU A 72 -11.47 17.42 -12.39
C LEU A 72 -11.90 17.20 -10.93
N PHE A 73 -10.92 16.98 -10.07
CA PHE A 73 -11.09 16.70 -8.64
C PHE A 73 -9.91 17.29 -7.90
N SER A 74 -10.16 17.90 -6.74
CA SER A 74 -9.07 18.46 -5.92
C SER A 74 -8.18 17.35 -5.40
N ASP A 75 -6.87 17.62 -5.23
CA ASP A 75 -6.07 16.68 -4.47
C ASP A 75 -6.60 16.62 -3.03
N SER A 76 -6.80 15.40 -2.54
CA SER A 76 -7.35 15.13 -1.23
C SER A 76 -6.49 14.11 -0.50
N GLU A 77 -6.21 14.38 0.76
CA GLU A 77 -5.55 13.44 1.65
C GLU A 77 -6.48 12.28 2.05
N ILE A 78 -7.80 12.45 1.91
CA ILE A 78 -8.81 11.43 2.22
C ILE A 78 -9.03 10.58 0.98
N THR A 79 -8.18 9.59 0.81
CA THR A 79 -8.16 8.68 -0.33
C THR A 79 -8.01 7.23 0.10
N PHE A 80 -8.44 6.32 -0.77
CA PHE A 80 -8.27 4.90 -0.59
C PHE A 80 -8.15 4.18 -1.93
N ALA A 81 -7.21 3.24 -1.99
CA ALA A 81 -7.01 2.36 -3.14
C ALA A 81 -7.42 0.92 -2.80
N ASN A 82 -8.15 0.30 -3.71
CA ASN A 82 -8.50 -1.10 -3.67
C ASN A 82 -8.21 -1.71 -5.05
N ASN A 83 -7.03 -2.32 -5.17
CA ASN A 83 -6.47 -2.73 -6.46
C ASN A 83 -6.42 -1.52 -7.41
N ASN A 84 -7.07 -1.62 -8.57
CA ASN A 84 -7.08 -0.60 -9.61
C ASN A 84 -8.28 0.37 -9.49
N SER A 85 -9.05 0.30 -8.40
CA SER A 85 -10.16 1.22 -8.11
C SER A 85 -9.78 2.13 -6.95
N PHE A 86 -9.94 3.44 -7.13
CA PHE A 86 -9.56 4.44 -6.14
C PHE A 86 -10.77 5.28 -5.77
N SER A 87 -10.85 5.65 -4.50
CA SER A 87 -11.84 6.61 -3.99
C SER A 87 -11.15 7.84 -3.40
N PHE A 88 -11.72 9.01 -3.66
CA PHE A 88 -11.27 10.29 -3.11
C PHE A 88 -12.47 11.02 -2.51
N TYR A 89 -12.27 11.75 -1.42
CA TYR A 89 -13.31 12.57 -0.80
C TYR A 89 -12.89 14.04 -0.78
N GLU A 90 -13.78 14.94 -1.18
CA GLU A 90 -13.58 16.39 -1.05
C GLU A 90 -14.80 17.05 -0.40
N VAL A 91 -14.59 18.23 0.18
CA VAL A 91 -15.67 19.15 0.59
C VAL A 91 -15.71 20.29 -0.44
N THR A 92 -16.89 20.52 -1.03
CA THR A 92 -17.07 21.57 -2.03
C THR A 92 -17.19 22.95 -1.38
N GLU A 93 -17.08 24.01 -2.18
CA GLU A 93 -17.28 25.40 -1.73
C GLU A 93 -18.69 25.66 -1.15
N THR A 94 -19.67 24.83 -1.51
CA THR A 94 -21.04 24.89 -0.98
C THR A 94 -21.23 24.02 0.27
N CYS A 95 -20.14 23.55 0.89
CA CYS A 95 -20.13 22.69 2.06
C CYS A 95 -20.91 21.37 1.88
N ASN A 96 -20.89 20.80 0.68
CA ASN A 96 -21.32 19.42 0.44
C ASN A 96 -20.10 18.50 0.41
N GLY A 97 -20.25 17.27 0.87
CA GLY A 97 -19.23 16.26 0.66
C GLY A 97 -19.42 15.60 -0.71
N LYS A 98 -18.31 15.19 -1.33
CA LYS A 98 -18.34 14.52 -2.62
C LYS A 98 -17.29 13.42 -2.66
N VAL A 99 -17.69 12.24 -3.12
CA VAL A 99 -16.78 11.11 -3.35
C VAL A 99 -16.61 10.89 -4.85
N LEU A 100 -15.36 10.80 -5.30
CA LEU A 100 -14.99 10.29 -6.61
C LEU A 100 -14.58 8.82 -6.46
N LEU A 101 -15.22 7.92 -7.20
CA LEU A 101 -14.75 6.55 -7.46
C LEU A 101 -14.20 6.48 -8.88
N PHE A 102 -12.97 6.02 -9.06
CA PHE A 102 -12.31 5.94 -10.36
C PHE A 102 -11.70 4.54 -10.58
N ASP A 103 -12.03 3.91 -11.71
CA ASP A 103 -11.47 2.64 -12.15
C ASP A 103 -10.34 2.88 -13.17
N PHE A 104 -9.10 2.56 -12.80
CA PHE A 104 -7.92 2.73 -13.64
C PHE A 104 -7.78 1.69 -14.77
N ASN A 105 -8.55 0.61 -14.76
CA ASN A 105 -8.59 -0.33 -15.88
C ASN A 105 -9.45 0.21 -17.03
N THR A 106 -10.59 0.83 -16.70
CA THR A 106 -11.57 1.24 -17.72
C THR A 106 -11.63 2.75 -17.95
N GLY A 107 -11.08 3.56 -17.03
CA GLY A 107 -11.25 5.02 -17.02
C GLY A 107 -12.64 5.50 -16.61
N ASN A 108 -13.49 4.59 -16.14
CA ASN A 108 -14.84 4.96 -15.73
C ASN A 108 -14.78 5.55 -14.33
N TYR A 109 -15.65 6.53 -14.07
CA TYR A 109 -15.76 7.11 -12.76
C TYR A 109 -17.20 7.38 -12.35
N LYS A 110 -17.41 7.47 -11.05
CA LYS A 110 -18.67 7.86 -10.44
C LYS A 110 -18.43 8.98 -9.43
N LEU A 111 -19.29 9.99 -9.47
CA LEU A 111 -19.35 11.04 -8.45
C LEU A 111 -20.56 10.79 -7.56
N ILE A 112 -20.37 10.83 -6.25
CA ILE A 112 -21.39 10.58 -5.24
C ILE A 112 -21.44 11.78 -4.31
N ASP A 113 -22.58 12.48 -4.30
CA ASP A 113 -22.81 13.55 -3.34
C ASP A 113 -23.19 12.96 -1.97
N THR A 114 -22.65 13.53 -0.90
CA THR A 114 -22.89 13.11 0.49
C THR A 114 -23.02 14.34 1.37
N PHE A 115 -23.60 14.14 2.56
CA PHE A 115 -23.77 15.21 3.56
C PHE A 115 -24.59 16.41 3.03
N LEU A 116 -25.48 16.19 2.06
CA LEU A 116 -26.32 17.26 1.48
C LEU A 116 -27.18 18.02 2.51
N ASN A 117 -27.54 17.34 3.60
CA ASN A 117 -28.34 17.90 4.70
C ASN A 117 -27.51 18.16 5.97
N LEU A 118 -26.24 17.80 5.96
CA LEU A 118 -25.33 17.90 7.09
C LEU A 118 -24.18 18.76 6.59
N ASP A 119 -24.20 20.07 6.90
CA ASP A 119 -23.13 21.01 6.52
C ASP A 119 -21.73 20.37 6.68
N ALA A 120 -21.15 19.90 5.56
CA ALA A 120 -19.99 19.01 5.57
C ALA A 120 -18.74 19.73 6.09
N CYS A 121 -18.75 21.06 6.02
CA CYS A 121 -17.74 21.93 6.61
C CYS A 121 -17.66 21.83 8.14
N ASN A 122 -18.70 21.32 8.80
CA ASN A 122 -18.74 21.10 10.25
C ASN A 122 -18.49 19.64 10.65
N LEU A 123 -18.15 18.77 9.70
CA LEU A 123 -17.84 17.36 9.96
C LEU A 123 -16.33 17.14 9.83
N GLU A 124 -15.77 16.37 10.76
CA GLU A 124 -14.41 15.84 10.62
C GLU A 124 -14.51 14.47 9.94
N VAL A 125 -14.46 14.44 8.60
CA VAL A 125 -14.34 13.18 7.85
C VAL A 125 -12.91 12.68 7.97
N THR A 126 -12.73 11.44 8.40
CA THR A 126 -11.40 10.88 8.71
C THR A 126 -10.93 9.86 7.68
N SER A 127 -11.85 9.17 7.00
CA SER A 127 -11.47 8.25 5.92
C SER A 127 -12.58 8.06 4.89
N VAL A 128 -12.17 7.69 3.68
CA VAL A 128 -13.00 7.08 2.65
C VAL A 128 -12.48 5.67 2.40
N SER A 129 -13.35 4.72 2.15
CA SER A 129 -12.99 3.42 1.59
C SER A 129 -14.12 2.87 0.72
N HIS A 130 -13.86 1.82 -0.07
CA HIS A 130 -14.88 1.23 -0.92
C HIS A 130 -14.63 -0.25 -1.20
N ASP A 131 -15.71 -0.98 -1.45
CA ASP A 131 -15.66 -2.30 -2.08
C ASP A 131 -16.36 -2.24 -3.45
N SER A 132 -16.71 -3.39 -4.03
CA SER A 132 -17.37 -3.44 -5.34
C SER A 132 -18.83 -2.96 -5.33
N ALA A 133 -19.45 -2.80 -4.16
CA ALA A 133 -20.87 -2.48 -4.00
C ALA A 133 -21.11 -1.22 -3.17
N ASN A 134 -20.20 -0.85 -2.28
CA ASN A 134 -20.41 0.20 -1.29
C ASN A 134 -19.24 1.19 -1.25
N VAL A 135 -19.54 2.40 -0.80
CA VAL A 135 -18.59 3.39 -0.31
C VAL A 135 -18.81 3.59 1.17
N PHE A 136 -17.72 3.78 1.91
CA PHE A 136 -17.72 4.02 3.34
C PHE A 136 -17.04 5.35 3.64
N LEU A 137 -17.66 6.16 4.50
CA LEU A 137 -17.04 7.37 5.04
C LEU A 137 -17.06 7.30 6.55
N THR A 138 -15.92 7.50 7.19
CA THR A 138 -15.88 7.65 8.65
C THR A 138 -15.82 9.11 9.02
N PHE A 139 -16.60 9.54 10.01
CA PHE A 139 -16.63 10.95 10.40
C PHE A 139 -16.99 11.16 11.86
N THR A 140 -16.57 12.30 12.38
CA THR A 140 -16.95 12.82 13.70
C THR A 140 -17.79 14.07 13.53
N LYS A 141 -18.85 14.16 14.32
CA LYS A 141 -19.74 15.32 14.41
C LYS A 141 -19.60 15.94 15.80
N SER A 142 -19.14 17.18 15.83
CA SER A 142 -19.06 17.97 17.07
C SER A 142 -20.28 18.88 17.21
N GLU A 143 -20.85 18.93 18.41
CA GLU A 143 -21.93 19.85 18.76
C GLU A 143 -21.57 20.65 20.01
N ILE A 144 -21.79 21.96 20.00
CA ILE A 144 -21.45 22.83 21.13
C ILE A 144 -22.15 22.34 22.40
N GLY A 145 -21.37 22.06 23.43
CA GLY A 145 -21.87 21.63 24.75
C GLY A 145 -22.30 20.16 24.81
N LYS A 146 -21.96 19.34 23.81
CA LYS A 146 -22.14 17.89 23.82
C LYS A 146 -20.83 17.18 23.55
N GLU A 147 -20.77 15.91 23.92
CA GLU A 147 -19.70 15.01 23.49
C GLU A 147 -19.79 14.79 21.98
N ASP A 148 -18.63 14.60 21.36
CA ASP A 148 -18.53 14.29 19.94
C ASP A 148 -19.26 12.98 19.64
N SER A 149 -19.90 12.91 18.47
CA SER A 149 -20.58 11.70 18.00
C SER A 149 -19.84 11.16 16.79
N HIS A 150 -19.63 9.84 16.77
CA HIS A 150 -18.79 9.17 15.79
C HIS A 150 -19.61 8.24 14.91
N PHE A 151 -19.33 8.20 13.61
CA PHE A 151 -20.14 7.45 12.66
C PHE A 151 -19.32 6.83 11.52
N VAL A 152 -19.88 5.77 10.96
CA VAL A 152 -19.60 5.29 9.61
C VAL A 152 -20.84 5.50 8.75
N ARG A 153 -20.69 6.18 7.63
CA ARG A 153 -21.68 6.22 6.56
C ARG A 153 -21.43 5.10 5.57
N ILE A 154 -22.43 4.29 5.28
CA ILE A 154 -22.46 3.33 4.18
C ILE A 154 -23.31 3.90 3.04
N ILE A 155 -22.78 3.85 1.82
CA ILE A 155 -23.46 4.30 0.60
C ILE A 155 -23.45 3.14 -0.40
N ASP A 156 -24.63 2.66 -0.80
CA ASP A 156 -24.76 1.69 -1.90
C ASP A 156 -24.43 2.39 -3.22
N GLN A 157 -23.49 1.83 -3.99
CA GLN A 157 -23.09 2.38 -5.28
C GLN A 157 -24.20 2.28 -6.34
N ASN A 158 -25.24 1.48 -6.15
CA ASN A 158 -26.41 1.42 -7.03
C ASN A 158 -27.58 2.29 -6.55
N ASP A 159 -27.55 2.73 -5.29
CA ASP A 159 -28.61 3.53 -4.66
C ASP A 159 -28.00 4.59 -3.73
N THR A 160 -27.37 5.58 -4.35
CA THR A 160 -26.56 6.59 -3.64
C THR A 160 -27.36 7.57 -2.80
N ASP A 161 -28.68 7.60 -2.99
CA ASP A 161 -29.60 8.46 -2.23
C ASP A 161 -29.91 7.87 -0.85
N ASN A 162 -29.83 6.54 -0.71
CA ASN A 162 -30.11 5.82 0.53
C ASN A 162 -28.83 5.55 1.34
N GLN A 163 -28.32 6.61 1.97
CA GLN A 163 -27.12 6.56 2.81
C GLN A 163 -27.49 6.21 4.26
N VAL A 164 -26.71 5.33 4.90
CA VAL A 164 -26.97 4.87 6.28
C VAL A 164 -25.79 5.23 7.17
N ASP A 165 -26.07 5.92 8.27
CA ASP A 165 -25.08 6.25 9.30
C ASP A 165 -25.18 5.25 10.46
N ILE A 166 -24.08 4.55 10.73
CA ILE A 166 -23.92 3.60 11.83
C ILE A 166 -23.09 4.29 12.92
N PRO A 167 -23.61 4.43 14.15
CA PRO A 167 -22.85 5.04 15.24
C PRO A 167 -21.68 4.14 15.66
N LEU A 168 -20.59 4.78 16.10
CA LEU A 168 -19.43 4.15 16.72
C LEU A 168 -19.25 4.69 18.14
N ASP A 169 -18.76 3.85 19.04
CA ASP A 169 -18.48 4.24 20.42
C ASP A 169 -17.18 5.08 20.54
N LEU A 170 -16.23 4.88 19.61
CA LEU A 170 -14.91 5.51 19.62
C LEU A 170 -14.65 6.32 18.34
N LYS A 171 -13.72 7.29 18.41
CA LYS A 171 -13.38 8.16 17.28
C LYS A 171 -12.77 7.35 16.13
N PRO A 172 -13.35 7.34 14.92
CA PRO A 172 -12.80 6.58 13.81
C PRO A 172 -11.62 7.32 13.16
N LEU A 173 -10.58 6.57 12.83
CA LEU A 173 -9.37 7.07 12.16
C LEU A 173 -9.28 6.59 10.72
N GLN A 174 -9.61 5.34 10.46
CA GLN A 174 -9.49 4.73 9.14
C GLN A 174 -10.46 3.56 8.98
N SER A 175 -10.94 3.29 7.77
CA SER A 175 -11.79 2.13 7.46
C SER A 175 -11.23 1.29 6.32
N ILE A 176 -11.42 -0.03 6.38
CA ILE A 176 -10.98 -1.01 5.38
C ILE A 176 -12.06 -2.09 5.20
N PRO A 177 -12.64 -2.25 4.00
CA PRO A 177 -13.61 -3.31 3.73
C PRO A 177 -12.92 -4.65 3.41
N SER A 178 -13.44 -5.73 4.00
CA SER A 178 -13.02 -7.10 3.73
C SER A 178 -14.15 -8.10 3.93
N GLN A 179 -14.47 -8.87 2.88
CA GLN A 179 -15.41 -9.99 2.89
C GLN A 179 -16.75 -9.72 3.60
N GLY A 180 -17.47 -8.68 3.17
CA GLY A 180 -18.78 -8.33 3.74
C GLY A 180 -18.72 -7.61 5.08
N LYS A 181 -17.51 -7.36 5.61
CA LYS A 181 -17.30 -6.57 6.82
C LYS A 181 -16.53 -5.30 6.53
N LEU A 182 -16.72 -4.29 7.36
CA LEU A 182 -15.91 -3.09 7.41
C LEU A 182 -15.15 -3.06 8.73
N PHE A 183 -13.82 -3.02 8.65
CA PHE A 183 -12.95 -2.86 9.80
C PHE A 183 -12.61 -1.39 9.96
N VAL A 184 -12.79 -0.85 11.16
CA VAL A 184 -12.58 0.57 11.48
C VAL A 184 -11.55 0.66 12.59
N LEU A 185 -10.41 1.29 12.30
CA LEU A 185 -9.45 1.69 13.32
C LEU A 185 -10.05 2.87 14.08
N THR A 186 -10.10 2.78 15.40
CA THR A 186 -10.68 3.79 16.28
C THR A 186 -9.68 4.26 17.34
N LEU A 187 -10.01 5.35 18.04
CA LEU A 187 -9.24 5.92 19.14
C LEU A 187 -10.20 6.31 20.27
N ASP A 188 -9.90 5.83 21.48
CA ASP A 188 -10.58 6.26 22.69
C ASP A 188 -9.97 7.56 23.22
N THR A 189 -10.52 8.68 22.77
CA THR A 189 -10.10 10.02 23.22
C THR A 189 -10.67 10.42 24.58
N THR A 190 -11.43 9.56 25.24
CA THR A 190 -12.23 9.91 26.42
C THR A 190 -11.71 9.30 27.72
N ILE A 191 -11.20 8.06 27.66
CA ILE A 191 -10.80 7.31 28.86
C ILE A 191 -9.32 6.94 28.79
N THR A 192 -8.88 6.30 27.71
CA THR A 192 -7.59 5.59 27.71
C THR A 192 -6.52 6.15 26.77
N ASP A 193 -6.90 6.89 25.73
CA ASP A 193 -6.05 7.20 24.57
C ASP A 193 -5.52 5.95 23.82
N GLU A 194 -6.15 4.78 24.04
CA GLU A 194 -5.85 3.55 23.30
C GLU A 194 -6.56 3.53 21.94
N ASN A 195 -5.93 2.90 20.96
CA ASN A 195 -6.58 2.57 19.71
C ASN A 195 -7.49 1.36 19.88
N GLY A 196 -8.54 1.29 19.07
CA GLY A 196 -9.44 0.15 18.99
C GLY A 196 -9.66 -0.31 17.56
N ILE A 197 -10.32 -1.46 17.42
CA ILE A 197 -10.89 -1.94 16.17
C ILE A 197 -12.39 -2.14 16.38
N SER A 198 -13.20 -1.53 15.54
CA SER A 198 -14.64 -1.80 15.44
C SER A 198 -14.92 -2.49 14.10
N VAL A 199 -15.73 -3.55 14.11
CA VAL A 199 -16.09 -4.32 12.91
C VAL A 199 -17.58 -4.22 12.69
N ILE A 200 -17.97 -3.73 11.51
CA ILE A 200 -19.35 -3.64 11.06
C ILE A 200 -19.62 -4.76 10.07
N GLU A 201 -20.70 -5.49 10.28
CA GLU A 201 -21.22 -6.42 9.28
C GLU A 201 -22.07 -5.62 8.28
N ILE A 202 -21.60 -5.48 7.03
CA ILE A 202 -22.18 -4.54 6.05
C ILE A 202 -23.63 -4.91 5.75
N GLY A 203 -23.93 -6.20 5.61
CA GLY A 203 -25.29 -6.67 5.32
C GLY A 203 -26.28 -6.49 6.48
N GLN A 204 -25.80 -6.38 7.72
CA GLN A 204 -26.63 -6.13 8.90
C GLN A 204 -26.65 -4.65 9.30
N GLN A 205 -25.74 -3.84 8.75
CA GLN A 205 -25.56 -2.43 9.08
C GLN A 205 -25.40 -2.19 10.59
N SER A 206 -24.63 -3.06 11.25
CA SER A 206 -24.43 -3.01 12.69
C SER A 206 -23.01 -3.40 13.07
N VAL A 207 -22.50 -2.79 14.14
CA VAL A 207 -21.25 -3.20 14.78
C VAL A 207 -21.43 -4.58 15.41
N VAL A 208 -20.54 -5.52 15.08
CA VAL A 208 -20.59 -6.93 15.53
C VAL A 208 -19.41 -7.31 16.42
N TYR A 209 -18.36 -6.49 16.44
CA TYR A 209 -17.16 -6.71 17.25
C TYR A 209 -16.47 -5.39 17.54
N GLU A 210 -16.04 -5.20 18.78
CA GLU A 210 -15.21 -4.07 19.20
C GLU A 210 -14.19 -4.51 20.23
N LYS A 211 -12.96 -4.00 20.11
CA LYS A 211 -11.88 -4.30 21.04
C LYS A 211 -10.80 -3.22 21.00
N LEU A 212 -10.23 -2.88 22.16
CA LEU A 212 -9.00 -2.09 22.23
C LEU A 212 -7.79 -2.91 21.76
N VAL A 213 -6.93 -2.30 20.96
CA VAL A 213 -5.75 -2.90 20.33
C VAL A 213 -4.44 -2.26 20.84
N GLY A 214 -4.52 -1.54 21.95
CA GLY A 214 -3.38 -0.87 22.58
C GLY A 214 -3.04 0.48 21.96
N PHE A 215 -1.89 1.02 22.31
CA PHE A 215 -1.46 2.36 21.94
C PHE A 215 -0.75 2.41 20.58
N ASN A 216 -0.72 3.60 19.98
CA ASN A 216 0.12 3.93 18.83
C ASN A 216 -0.14 3.09 17.56
N ALA A 217 -1.35 2.54 17.39
CA ALA A 217 -1.75 2.01 16.09
C ALA A 217 -1.82 3.18 15.10
N LYS A 218 -1.09 3.07 13.99
CA LYS A 218 -0.91 4.17 13.03
C LYS A 218 -1.78 4.01 11.78
N LYS A 219 -1.94 2.79 11.30
CA LYS A 219 -2.66 2.50 10.05
C LYS A 219 -3.20 1.07 10.06
N ILE A 220 -4.34 0.87 9.41
CA ILE A 220 -4.81 -0.47 9.02
C ILE A 220 -4.79 -0.64 7.50
N PHE A 221 -4.54 -1.86 7.03
CA PHE A 221 -4.68 -2.23 5.63
C PHE A 221 -5.01 -3.73 5.52
N LYS A 222 -5.38 -4.16 4.32
CA LYS A 222 -5.78 -5.53 4.04
C LYS A 222 -4.68 -6.26 3.28
N ASP A 223 -4.37 -7.49 3.69
CA ASP A 223 -3.45 -8.36 2.96
C ASP A 223 -4.15 -9.07 1.77
N PRO A 224 -3.43 -9.84 0.93
CA PRO A 224 -4.03 -10.55 -0.20
C PRO A 224 -5.10 -11.56 0.18
N ASP A 225 -5.01 -12.16 1.37
CA ASP A 225 -6.02 -13.10 1.86
C ASP A 225 -7.29 -12.37 2.31
N GLY A 226 -7.18 -11.09 2.66
CA GLY A 226 -8.26 -10.26 3.16
C GLY A 226 -8.18 -10.03 4.66
N ASP A 227 -7.15 -10.54 5.34
CA ASP A 227 -6.93 -10.31 6.75
C ASP A 227 -6.41 -8.88 6.97
N ILE A 228 -6.62 -8.35 8.17
CA ILE A 228 -6.36 -6.95 8.47
C ILE A 228 -5.03 -6.83 9.20
N VAL A 229 -4.11 -6.07 8.64
CA VAL A 229 -2.86 -5.72 9.29
C VAL A 229 -3.03 -4.37 9.99
N ILE A 230 -2.83 -4.36 11.31
CA ILE A 230 -2.72 -3.16 12.14
C ILE A 230 -1.24 -2.85 12.32
N SER A 231 -0.81 -1.70 11.83
CA SER A 231 0.60 -1.29 11.87
C SER A 231 0.89 -0.35 13.04
N TYR A 232 1.99 -0.64 13.72
CA TYR A 232 2.59 0.16 14.79
C TYR A 232 4.05 0.45 14.43
N PRO A 233 4.74 1.36 15.15
CA PRO A 233 6.18 1.55 14.98
C PRO A 233 7.00 0.30 15.28
N GLU A 234 6.70 -0.38 16.38
CA GLU A 234 7.49 -1.49 16.93
C GLU A 234 6.98 -2.88 16.55
N LEU A 235 5.77 -2.99 16.01
CA LEU A 235 5.15 -4.26 15.65
C LEU A 235 4.09 -4.10 14.55
N HIS A 236 3.62 -5.22 14.04
CA HIS A 236 2.31 -5.28 13.42
C HIS A 236 1.48 -6.42 14.02
N THR A 237 0.17 -6.28 13.91
CA THR A 237 -0.81 -7.31 14.28
C THR A 237 -1.58 -7.71 13.03
N THR A 238 -1.64 -8.99 12.71
CA THR A 238 -2.54 -9.54 11.68
C THR A 238 -3.79 -10.06 12.36
N VAL A 239 -4.95 -9.58 11.93
CA VAL A 239 -6.27 -9.94 12.45
C VAL A 239 -7.00 -10.74 11.40
N ASN A 240 -7.38 -11.97 11.75
CA ASN A 240 -8.16 -12.80 10.84
C ASN A 240 -9.54 -12.18 10.58
N ARG A 241 -9.90 -11.99 9.31
CA ARG A 241 -11.14 -11.29 8.91
C ARG A 241 -12.45 -11.97 9.33
N ASN A 242 -12.38 -13.26 9.71
CA ASN A 242 -13.56 -14.06 10.06
C ASN A 242 -13.64 -14.38 11.55
N THR A 243 -12.52 -14.76 12.17
CA THR A 243 -12.47 -15.15 13.59
C THR A 243 -12.07 -14.01 14.52
N PHE A 244 -11.50 -12.93 13.96
CA PHE A 244 -10.90 -11.82 14.70
C PHE A 244 -9.72 -12.25 15.60
N GLU A 245 -9.15 -13.43 15.34
CA GLU A 245 -7.93 -13.88 16.01
C GLU A 245 -6.73 -13.03 15.58
N GLU A 246 -5.86 -12.74 16.52
CA GLU A 246 -4.72 -11.84 16.35
C GLU A 246 -3.40 -12.63 16.37
N ALA A 247 -2.52 -12.32 15.42
CA ALA A 247 -1.13 -12.75 15.40
C ALA A 247 -0.22 -11.52 15.43
N TYR A 248 0.81 -11.56 16.28
CA TYR A 248 1.68 -10.41 16.51
C TYR A 248 3.10 -10.68 16.00
N THR A 249 3.67 -9.69 15.31
CA THR A 249 5.06 -9.71 14.85
C THR A 249 5.78 -8.48 15.37
N GLN A 250 6.75 -8.68 16.25
CA GLN A 250 7.54 -7.61 16.86
C GLN A 250 8.86 -7.38 16.13
N TYR A 251 9.30 -6.12 16.10
CA TYR A 251 10.53 -5.69 15.46
C TYR A 251 11.54 -5.17 16.47
N GLY A 252 12.82 -5.45 16.21
CA GLY A 252 13.91 -4.76 16.89
C GLY A 252 14.02 -3.30 16.44
N GLU A 253 14.67 -2.45 17.24
CA GLU A 253 14.75 -0.99 17.00
C GLU A 253 15.24 -0.61 15.60
N ASN A 254 16.22 -1.35 15.04
CA ASN A 254 16.85 -1.01 13.75
C ASN A 254 16.30 -1.81 12.55
N ILE A 255 15.22 -2.55 12.72
CA ILE A 255 14.62 -3.40 11.66
C ILE A 255 13.13 -3.11 11.48
N ARG A 256 12.66 -1.94 11.94
CA ARG A 256 11.27 -1.52 11.85
C ARG A 256 10.91 -1.22 10.39
N PRO A 257 9.84 -1.84 9.85
CA PRO A 257 9.44 -1.61 8.48
C PRO A 257 8.54 -0.39 8.28
N ASN A 258 8.06 0.27 9.34
CA ASN A 258 7.24 1.48 9.25
C ASN A 258 6.07 1.39 8.24
N LEU A 259 5.31 0.28 8.27
CA LEU A 259 4.26 -0.06 7.28
C LEU A 259 3.10 0.94 7.19
N TYR A 260 3.06 1.93 8.09
CA TYR A 260 2.02 2.95 8.18
C TYR A 260 2.28 4.21 7.34
N GLN A 261 3.47 4.39 6.77
CA GLN A 261 3.89 5.68 6.19
C GLN A 261 3.44 5.93 4.75
N SER A 262 3.13 4.86 4.03
CA SER A 262 2.68 4.96 2.65
C SER A 262 1.20 5.22 2.58
N VAL A 263 0.79 6.15 1.73
CA VAL A 263 -0.64 6.34 1.38
C VAL A 263 -1.10 5.13 0.59
N TYR A 264 -0.43 4.87 -0.54
CA TYR A 264 -0.65 3.73 -1.40
C TYR A 264 0.47 2.71 -1.25
N ALA A 265 0.08 1.44 -1.16
CA ALA A 265 0.97 0.31 -1.18
C ALA A 265 0.30 -0.81 -1.96
N THR A 266 1.09 -1.68 -2.58
CA THR A 266 0.57 -2.80 -3.37
C THR A 266 1.17 -4.11 -2.89
N PHE A 267 0.38 -5.18 -2.99
CA PHE A 267 0.86 -6.53 -2.73
C PHE A 267 1.14 -7.24 -4.05
N ASP A 268 2.20 -8.03 -4.09
CA ASP A 268 2.34 -9.05 -5.13
C ASP A 268 1.53 -10.32 -4.78
N THR A 269 1.50 -11.25 -5.73
CA THR A 269 0.84 -12.56 -5.57
C THR A 269 1.53 -13.48 -4.55
N PHE A 270 2.71 -13.10 -4.04
CA PHE A 270 3.50 -13.86 -3.08
C PHE A 270 3.39 -13.30 -1.64
N GLY A 271 2.60 -12.26 -1.43
CA GLY A 271 2.40 -11.64 -0.11
C GLY A 271 3.51 -10.66 0.28
N LYS A 272 4.26 -10.12 -0.69
CA LYS A 272 5.19 -9.01 -0.45
C LYS A 272 4.48 -7.69 -0.67
N LEU A 273 4.62 -6.80 0.31
CA LEU A 273 4.11 -5.44 0.25
C LEU A 273 5.17 -4.50 -0.30
N TYR A 274 4.84 -3.78 -1.37
CA TYR A 274 5.63 -2.73 -1.98
C TYR A 274 5.10 -1.39 -1.50
N TYR A 275 5.95 -0.62 -0.82
CA TYR A 275 5.57 0.62 -0.16
C TYR A 275 6.77 1.59 -0.08
N THR A 276 6.50 2.85 0.20
CA THR A 276 7.51 3.87 0.52
C THR A 276 7.71 3.98 2.03
N MET A 277 8.97 4.14 2.44
CA MET A 277 9.40 4.15 3.83
C MET A 277 10.46 5.22 4.04
N ASN A 278 10.37 6.03 5.09
CA ASN A 278 11.52 6.79 5.60
C ASN A 278 12.11 6.06 6.81
N MET A 279 13.43 6.23 7.01
CA MET A 279 14.12 5.61 8.14
C MET A 279 13.81 6.32 9.47
N ASP A 280 13.61 7.64 9.39
CA ASP A 280 13.32 8.51 10.53
C ASP A 280 12.03 9.30 10.28
N ASP A 281 11.26 9.57 11.33
CA ASP A 281 10.03 10.37 11.24
C ASP A 281 10.32 11.74 10.58
N GLY A 282 9.64 12.00 9.46
CA GLY A 282 9.79 13.22 8.67
C GLY A 282 10.95 13.23 7.66
N GLY A 283 11.73 12.15 7.55
CA GLY A 283 12.79 12.02 6.55
C GLY A 283 12.28 11.75 5.13
N GLU A 284 13.20 11.83 4.16
CA GLU A 284 12.95 11.45 2.76
C GLU A 284 12.60 9.96 2.66
N LYS A 285 11.60 9.65 1.85
CA LYS A 285 11.13 8.29 1.67
C LYS A 285 11.94 7.58 0.60
N ASN A 286 12.13 6.28 0.81
CA ASN A 286 12.77 5.36 -0.10
C ASN A 286 11.79 4.22 -0.44
N PRO A 287 11.91 3.59 -1.62
CA PRO A 287 11.16 2.38 -1.95
C PRO A 287 11.54 1.23 -1.02
N ALA A 288 10.56 0.45 -0.58
CA ALA A 288 10.72 -0.66 0.33
C ALA A 288 9.82 -1.83 -0.06
N VAL A 289 10.27 -3.04 0.28
CA VAL A 289 9.50 -4.27 0.13
C VAL A 289 9.50 -5.00 1.46
N TYR A 290 8.32 -5.34 1.98
CA TYR A 290 8.16 -6.15 3.17
C TYR A 290 7.57 -7.51 2.82
N ASP A 291 8.33 -8.57 3.08
CA ASP A 291 7.91 -9.96 2.92
C ASP A 291 7.31 -10.46 4.24
N PHE A 292 5.98 -10.66 4.26
CA PHE A 292 5.25 -11.13 5.44
C PHE A 292 5.56 -12.58 5.81
N GLN A 293 5.95 -13.44 4.85
CA GLN A 293 6.31 -14.83 5.12
C GLN A 293 7.69 -14.90 5.80
N ALA A 294 8.63 -14.09 5.32
CA ALA A 294 9.98 -14.02 5.87
C ALA A 294 10.11 -13.05 7.06
N ASN A 295 9.07 -12.24 7.34
CA ASN A 295 9.09 -11.10 8.26
C ASN A 295 10.29 -10.17 8.01
N LYS A 296 10.56 -9.87 6.74
CA LYS A 296 11.78 -9.16 6.31
C LYS A 296 11.46 -7.95 5.45
N ALA A 297 12.01 -6.81 5.86
CA ALA A 297 12.03 -5.59 5.04
C ALA A 297 13.30 -5.53 4.19
N THR A 298 13.16 -5.09 2.95
CA THR A 298 14.26 -4.69 2.07
C THR A 298 14.06 -3.24 1.66
N LEU A 299 15.04 -2.40 1.94
CA LEU A 299 15.03 -0.99 1.58
C LEU A 299 15.93 -0.73 0.37
N TYR A 300 15.41 0.03 -0.60
CA TYR A 300 16.08 0.35 -1.85
C TYR A 300 16.56 1.80 -1.79
N LEU A 301 17.73 2.05 -1.20
CA LEU A 301 18.32 3.38 -1.22
C LEU A 301 18.75 3.74 -2.64
N PHE A 302 18.38 4.93 -3.13
CA PHE A 302 18.72 5.39 -4.48
C PHE A 302 20.23 5.30 -4.77
N GLU A 303 21.07 5.62 -3.78
CA GLU A 303 22.54 5.56 -3.86
C GLU A 303 23.10 4.14 -4.06
N ASN A 304 22.31 3.10 -3.78
CA ASN A 304 22.76 1.72 -3.92
C ASN A 304 22.67 1.21 -5.37
N PHE A 305 21.80 1.80 -6.20
CA PHE A 305 21.55 1.33 -7.57
C PHE A 305 21.64 2.44 -8.63
N LEU A 306 21.82 3.70 -8.24
CA LEU A 306 22.10 4.82 -9.14
C LEU A 306 23.54 5.32 -8.98
N SER A 307 24.15 5.74 -10.08
CA SER A 307 25.39 6.50 -10.05
C SER A 307 25.15 7.95 -9.60
N ASN A 308 26.19 8.62 -9.11
CA ASN A 308 26.12 10.05 -8.76
C ASN A 308 25.68 10.94 -9.93
N GLU A 309 26.04 10.56 -11.16
CA GLU A 309 25.60 11.26 -12.37
C GLU A 309 24.09 11.11 -12.58
N GLN A 310 23.55 9.89 -12.42
CA GLN A 310 22.11 9.62 -12.53
C GLN A 310 21.32 10.35 -11.45
N ILE A 311 21.77 10.32 -10.19
CA ILE A 311 21.11 11.04 -9.08
C ILE A 311 21.04 12.55 -9.39
N THR A 312 22.16 13.12 -9.86
CA THR A 312 22.23 14.54 -10.21
C THR A 312 21.33 14.87 -11.41
N GLN A 313 21.28 14.00 -12.42
CA GLN A 313 20.46 14.21 -13.61
C GLN A 313 18.96 14.14 -13.30
N LEU A 314 18.54 13.14 -12.51
CA LEU A 314 17.14 12.91 -12.18
C LEU A 314 16.62 13.87 -11.09
N HIS A 315 17.54 14.53 -10.35
CA HIS A 315 17.21 15.46 -9.26
C HIS A 315 16.28 14.84 -8.21
N ILE A 316 16.46 13.56 -7.90
CA ILE A 316 15.59 12.80 -6.98
C ILE A 316 15.69 13.40 -5.58
N LYS A 317 14.54 13.69 -4.97
CA LYS A 317 14.42 14.07 -3.56
C LYS A 317 13.88 12.94 -2.69
N SER A 318 12.77 12.32 -3.10
CA SER A 318 12.09 11.30 -2.29
C SER A 318 11.27 10.39 -3.19
N ALA A 319 11.18 9.12 -2.84
CA ALA A 319 10.15 8.24 -3.38
C ALA A 319 8.76 8.73 -2.94
N THR A 320 7.78 8.59 -3.82
CA THR A 320 6.41 9.04 -3.60
C THR A 320 5.38 7.96 -3.94
N ALA A 321 5.72 7.07 -4.88
CA ALA A 321 4.89 5.93 -5.25
C ALA A 321 5.77 4.71 -5.54
N ILE A 322 5.18 3.52 -5.46
CA ILE A 322 5.83 2.28 -5.82
C ILE A 322 4.80 1.27 -6.31
N ALA A 323 5.15 0.48 -7.30
CA ALA A 323 4.41 -0.68 -7.74
C ALA A 323 5.37 -1.81 -8.14
N TYR A 324 4.82 -3.00 -8.35
CA TYR A 324 5.54 -4.15 -8.84
C TYR A 324 4.91 -4.65 -10.13
N ASP A 325 5.74 -4.74 -11.17
CA ASP A 325 5.42 -5.33 -12.45
C ASP A 325 5.83 -6.80 -12.42
N LEU A 326 4.85 -7.66 -12.14
CA LEU A 326 5.06 -9.10 -11.98
C LEU A 326 5.48 -9.77 -13.31
N GLU A 327 4.98 -9.28 -14.45
CA GLU A 327 5.26 -9.88 -15.76
C GLU A 327 6.73 -9.70 -16.15
N HIS A 328 7.29 -8.53 -15.84
CA HIS A 328 8.68 -8.19 -16.20
C HIS A 328 9.67 -8.29 -15.04
N ASP A 329 9.19 -8.61 -13.84
CA ASP A 329 9.94 -8.63 -12.59
C ASP A 329 10.65 -7.29 -12.28
N TYR A 330 9.91 -6.19 -12.38
CA TYR A 330 10.42 -4.84 -12.09
C TYR A 330 9.72 -4.17 -10.92
N ILE A 331 10.49 -3.44 -10.13
CA ILE A 331 9.96 -2.46 -9.18
C ILE A 331 9.88 -1.12 -9.92
N VAL A 332 8.67 -0.57 -10.00
CA VAL A 332 8.40 0.73 -10.62
C VAL A 332 8.28 1.75 -9.50
N ILE A 333 9.13 2.77 -9.52
CA ILE A 333 9.28 3.76 -8.46
C ILE A 333 8.89 5.13 -9.00
N GLY A 334 7.96 5.79 -8.32
CA GLY A 334 7.66 7.20 -8.52
C GLY A 334 8.47 8.03 -7.55
N TYR A 335 9.05 9.12 -8.02
CA TYR A 335 9.81 10.05 -7.19
C TYR A 335 9.42 11.50 -7.43
N ALA A 336 9.53 12.30 -6.37
CA ALA A 336 9.51 13.76 -6.45
C ALA A 336 10.91 14.29 -6.72
N LYS A 337 11.01 15.35 -7.53
CA LYS A 337 12.24 16.09 -7.73
C LYS A 337 12.47 17.12 -6.63
N THR A 338 13.70 17.62 -6.54
CA THR A 338 14.10 18.65 -5.56
C THR A 338 13.33 19.97 -5.69
N ASN A 339 12.76 20.28 -6.87
CA ASN A 339 11.91 21.45 -7.07
C ASN A 339 10.52 21.32 -6.42
N GLY A 340 10.10 20.10 -6.05
CA GLY A 340 8.85 19.80 -5.38
C GLY A 340 7.59 19.84 -6.25
N THR A 341 7.69 20.21 -7.52
CA THR A 341 6.53 20.31 -8.44
C THR A 341 6.54 19.22 -9.50
N ASP A 342 7.72 18.73 -9.87
CA ASP A 342 7.90 17.71 -10.88
C ASP A 342 8.35 16.40 -10.24
N GLY A 343 8.23 15.33 -11.01
CA GLY A 343 8.64 14.01 -10.59
C GLY A 343 9.18 13.20 -11.74
N GLY A 344 9.16 11.89 -11.54
CA GLY A 344 9.48 10.93 -12.58
C GLY A 344 9.19 9.51 -12.15
N ILE A 345 9.30 8.61 -13.11
CA ILE A 345 9.21 7.17 -12.90
C ILE A 345 10.59 6.56 -13.18
N LEU A 346 10.94 5.57 -12.39
CA LEU A 346 12.19 4.84 -12.42
C LEU A 346 11.87 3.34 -12.34
N ARG A 347 12.53 2.49 -13.14
CA ARG A 347 12.43 1.03 -13.01
C ARG A 347 13.73 0.42 -12.53
N ILE A 348 13.62 -0.54 -11.63
CA ILE A 348 14.74 -1.35 -11.14
C ILE A 348 14.36 -2.83 -11.06
N THR A 349 15.36 -3.72 -11.08
CA THR A 349 15.14 -5.12 -10.72
C THR A 349 15.07 -5.28 -9.18
N PRO A 350 14.30 -6.26 -8.67
CA PRO A 350 14.27 -6.54 -7.24
C PRO A 350 15.58 -7.19 -6.75
N THR A 351 15.63 -7.47 -5.44
CA THR A 351 16.70 -8.28 -4.84
C THR A 351 16.77 -9.66 -5.50
N PRO A 352 17.96 -10.26 -5.69
CA PRO A 352 19.25 -9.81 -5.16
C PRO A 352 20.07 -8.93 -6.11
N ASP A 353 19.64 -8.74 -7.37
CA ASP A 353 20.49 -8.16 -8.41
C ASP A 353 20.53 -6.62 -8.40
N PHE A 354 19.47 -5.96 -7.92
CA PHE A 354 19.37 -4.51 -7.70
C PHE A 354 19.96 -3.63 -8.83
N ARG A 355 19.37 -3.67 -10.03
CA ARG A 355 19.87 -2.95 -11.19
C ARG A 355 18.91 -1.88 -11.67
N TYR A 356 19.43 -0.67 -11.91
CA TYR A 356 18.75 0.38 -12.68
C TYR A 356 18.44 -0.10 -14.10
N ILE A 357 17.17 0.05 -14.53
CA ILE A 357 16.74 -0.21 -15.90
C ILE A 357 16.71 1.11 -16.67
N ASP A 358 15.78 2.00 -16.31
CA ASP A 358 15.57 3.28 -16.95
C ASP A 358 14.75 4.24 -16.07
N ALA A 359 14.58 5.48 -16.56
CA ALA A 359 13.76 6.49 -15.93
C ALA A 359 13.17 7.46 -16.96
N ILE A 360 12.06 8.09 -16.58
CA ILE A 360 11.42 9.15 -17.35
C ILE A 360 10.94 10.26 -16.43
N ASP A 361 11.15 11.50 -16.84
CA ASP A 361 10.67 12.68 -16.13
C ASP A 361 9.20 12.94 -16.44
N LEU A 362 8.46 13.40 -15.42
CA LEU A 362 7.03 13.72 -15.51
C LEU A 362 6.76 15.14 -15.01
N GLU A 363 5.81 15.80 -15.68
CA GLU A 363 5.22 17.06 -15.20
C GLU A 363 4.19 16.71 -14.11
N GLY A 364 4.54 17.01 -12.85
CA GLY A 364 3.77 16.59 -11.67
C GLY A 364 4.44 15.47 -10.86
N VAL A 365 4.01 15.32 -9.61
CA VAL A 365 4.57 14.34 -8.66
C VAL A 365 3.74 13.05 -8.68
N PRO A 366 4.35 11.87 -8.92
CA PRO A 366 3.63 10.59 -8.86
C PRO A 366 3.04 10.31 -7.48
N ARG A 367 1.74 10.04 -7.43
CA ARG A 367 1.00 9.66 -6.21
C ARG A 367 0.76 8.15 -6.17
N ALA A 368 0.42 7.55 -7.31
CA ALA A 368 0.20 6.12 -7.43
C ALA A 368 0.64 5.61 -8.81
N ILE A 369 0.99 4.33 -8.88
CA ILE A 369 1.39 3.64 -10.09
C ILE A 369 0.49 2.42 -10.23
N ILE A 370 -0.22 2.32 -11.36
CA ILE A 370 -1.07 1.19 -11.71
C ILE A 370 -0.38 0.44 -12.85
N VAL A 371 -0.02 -0.81 -12.59
CA VAL A 371 0.50 -1.74 -13.60
C VAL A 371 -0.68 -2.41 -14.29
N GLN A 372 -0.68 -2.44 -15.63
CA GLN A 372 -1.80 -2.92 -16.45
C GLN A 372 -1.49 -4.22 -17.19
#